data_AF-A0A7S2TXZ7-F1
#
_entry.id   AF-A0A7S2TXZ7-F1
#
_cell.length_a   1.000
_cell.length_b   1.000
_cell.length_c   1.000
_cell.angle_alpha   90.00
_cell.angle_beta   90.00
_cell.angle_gamma   90.00
#
_symmetry.space_group_name_H-M   'P 1'
#
loop_
_entity.id
_entity.type
_entity.pdbx_description
1 polymer ?
#
loop_
_entity_poly.entity_id
_entity_poly.type
_entity_poly.pdbx_seq_one_letter_code
_entity_poly.pdbx_strand_id
1 'polypeptide(L)'
;MLDARRLPGDESNSPHDYCRNTNDAAHHGSAKTHGCRQDYSVVLVVLQSVDKEYASTKFGSEIVSAHIEAVYSGYRIPPKKGHNWGHSGKRLWVDDGLQATFRVVLR
;
A
#
# COMPACT_ATOMS: atom_id res chain seq x y z
N MET A 1 -24.17 -15.09 -34.20
CA MET A 1 -24.26 -13.64 -33.95
C MET A 1 -23.81 -13.39 -32.51
N LEU A 2 -22.76 -12.59 -32.38
CA LEU A 2 -22.16 -11.96 -31.18
C LEU A 2 -21.61 -12.84 -30.05
N ASP A 3 -20.32 -13.13 -30.23
CA ASP A 3 -19.26 -13.12 -29.22
C ASP A 3 -19.25 -11.82 -28.39
N ALA A 4 -19.09 -11.91 -27.06
CA ALA A 4 -18.66 -10.78 -26.24
C ALA A 4 -18.03 -11.20 -24.89
N ARG A 5 -16.70 -11.36 -24.93
CA ARG A 5 -15.70 -10.74 -24.02
C ARG A 5 -15.69 -11.15 -22.53
N ARG A 6 -14.75 -12.07 -22.25
CA ARG A 6 -13.66 -11.95 -21.25
C ARG A 6 -13.68 -10.61 -20.48
N LEU A 7 -13.96 -10.68 -19.18
CA LEU A 7 -13.51 -9.68 -18.21
C LEU A 7 -12.16 -10.16 -17.65
N PRO A 8 -11.02 -9.53 -18.00
CA PRO A 8 -9.80 -9.68 -17.22
C PRO A 8 -9.77 -8.57 -16.16
N GLY A 9 -9.65 -8.94 -14.89
CA GLY A 9 -9.41 -7.93 -13.84
C GLY A 9 -9.96 -8.25 -12.46
N ASP A 10 -9.88 -9.49 -12.02
CA ASP A 10 -9.92 -9.81 -10.58
C ASP A 10 -8.55 -10.38 -10.19
N GLU A 11 -7.50 -9.59 -10.44
CA GLU A 11 -6.20 -9.84 -9.83
C GLU A 11 -6.21 -9.16 -8.46
N SER A 12 -6.75 -9.92 -7.51
CA SER A 12 -6.28 -10.03 -6.14
C SER A 12 -5.15 -9.06 -5.78
N ASN A 13 -5.50 -7.96 -5.13
CA ASN A 13 -4.54 -7.10 -4.43
C ASN A 13 -4.06 -7.80 -3.14
N SER A 14 -3.52 -9.02 -3.28
CA SER A 14 -2.76 -9.71 -2.25
C SER A 14 -1.28 -9.40 -2.48
N PRO A 15 -0.60 -8.72 -1.54
CA PRO A 15 0.79 -8.30 -1.69
C PRO A 15 1.82 -9.44 -1.57
N HIS A 16 1.52 -10.65 -2.07
CA HIS A 16 2.27 -11.86 -1.72
C HIS A 16 2.97 -12.61 -2.87
N ASP A 17 2.95 -12.13 -4.13
CA ASP A 17 3.41 -12.93 -5.27
C ASP A 17 4.37 -12.23 -6.26
N TYR A 18 5.35 -11.46 -5.74
CA TYR A 18 6.50 -11.02 -6.54
C TYR A 18 7.73 -11.90 -6.30
N CYS A 19 7.62 -13.20 -6.61
CA CYS A 19 8.77 -14.11 -6.77
C CYS A 19 8.71 -14.79 -8.15
N ARG A 20 8.85 -14.00 -9.22
CA ARG A 20 9.01 -14.55 -10.57
C ARG A 20 10.50 -14.80 -10.83
N ASN A 21 10.96 -16.02 -10.55
CA ASN A 21 12.26 -16.50 -10.99
C ASN A 21 12.06 -17.78 -11.81
N THR A 22 12.11 -17.67 -13.13
CA THR A 22 12.35 -18.83 -14.00
C THR A 22 13.38 -18.44 -15.05
N ASN A 23 14.58 -18.15 -14.56
CA ASN A 23 15.77 -18.29 -15.37
C ASN A 23 16.28 -19.74 -15.21
N ASP A 24 16.30 -20.43 -16.33
CA ASP A 24 17.20 -21.52 -16.69
C ASP A 24 16.91 -22.95 -16.22
N ALA A 25 16.76 -23.79 -17.26
CA ALA A 25 17.48 -25.04 -17.47
C ALA A 25 17.60 -25.99 -16.28
N ALA A 26 16.90 -27.12 -16.43
CA ALA A 26 17.30 -28.38 -15.84
C ALA A 26 18.83 -28.54 -15.98
N HIS A 27 19.53 -28.77 -14.86
CA HIS A 27 20.56 -29.80 -14.65
C HIS A 27 21.16 -29.58 -13.24
N HIS A 28 20.99 -30.59 -12.39
CA HIS A 28 21.74 -30.89 -11.15
C HIS A 28 21.87 -29.79 -10.06
N GLY A 29 21.30 -30.10 -8.89
CA GLY A 29 21.81 -29.62 -7.61
C GLY A 29 20.78 -28.88 -6.76
N SER A 30 20.52 -29.43 -5.56
CA SER A 30 19.87 -28.82 -4.39
C SER A 30 19.08 -27.55 -4.64
N ALA A 31 17.76 -27.67 -4.61
CA ALA A 31 16.83 -26.56 -4.45
C ALA A 31 17.22 -25.72 -3.22
N LYS A 32 18.02 -24.67 -3.44
CA LYS A 32 18.17 -23.59 -2.48
C LYS A 32 16.87 -22.80 -2.56
N THR A 33 15.92 -23.11 -1.70
CA THR A 33 14.87 -22.17 -1.35
C THR A 33 15.55 -20.95 -0.73
N HIS A 34 16.01 -20.01 -1.56
CA HIS A 34 16.29 -18.66 -1.14
C HIS A 34 14.94 -18.04 -0.80
N GLY A 35 14.45 -18.33 0.41
CA GLY A 35 13.25 -17.72 0.95
C GLY A 35 13.43 -16.22 0.90
N CYS A 36 12.76 -15.57 -0.04
CA CYS A 36 12.69 -14.11 -0.07
C CYS A 36 11.76 -13.69 1.07
N ARG A 37 12.26 -13.71 2.31
CA ARG A 37 11.58 -13.07 3.43
C ARG A 37 11.79 -11.58 3.24
N GLN A 38 10.93 -10.97 2.43
CA GLN A 38 10.76 -9.53 2.46
C GLN A 38 10.10 -9.22 3.80
N ASP A 39 10.90 -8.76 4.76
CA ASP A 39 10.43 -8.47 6.11
C ASP A 39 9.62 -7.17 6.08
N TYR A 40 8.37 -7.29 5.61
CA TYR A 40 7.44 -6.19 5.60
C TYR A 40 6.92 -5.97 7.01
N SER A 41 6.96 -4.72 7.47
CA SER A 41 6.32 -4.32 8.72
C SER A 41 5.00 -3.63 8.45
N VAL A 42 3.93 -4.02 9.13
CA VAL A 42 2.61 -3.37 9.04
C VAL A 42 2.38 -2.55 10.31
N VAL A 43 2.11 -1.26 10.16
CA VAL A 43 1.84 -0.35 11.27
C VAL A 43 0.54 0.42 11.05
N LEU A 44 -0.21 0.62 12.14
CA LEU A 44 -1.39 1.48 12.16
C LEU A 44 -1.00 2.85 12.71
N VAL A 45 -1.34 3.91 11.98
CA VAL A 45 -1.01 5.28 12.38
C VAL A 45 -2.24 6.16 12.26
N VAL A 46 -2.57 6.87 13.34
CA VAL A 46 -3.56 7.93 13.32
C VAL A 46 -2.87 9.23 12.91
N LEU A 47 -3.41 9.90 11.90
CA LEU A 47 -2.91 11.20 11.45
C LEU A 47 -4.09 12.15 11.26
N GLN A 48 -3.88 13.41 11.65
CA GLN A 48 -4.93 14.42 11.66
C GLN A 48 -4.40 15.76 11.16
N SER A 49 -5.13 16.35 10.21
CA SER A 49 -5.00 17.74 9.79
C SER A 49 -5.87 18.58 10.72
N VAL A 50 -5.26 19.23 11.72
CA VAL A 50 -5.97 20.13 12.64
C VAL A 50 -6.14 21.48 11.96
N ASP A 51 -7.31 22.10 12.08
CA ASP A 51 -7.62 23.40 11.46
C ASP A 51 -7.34 23.48 9.95
N LYS A 52 -7.38 22.32 9.27
CA LYS A 52 -7.03 22.14 7.85
C LYS A 52 -5.56 22.41 7.51
N GLU A 53 -4.67 22.31 8.48
CA GLU A 53 -3.24 22.40 8.24
C GLU A 53 -2.64 21.06 7.81
N TYR A 54 -1.65 21.13 6.91
CA TYR A 54 -0.89 19.96 6.47
C TYR A 54 -0.23 19.27 7.67
N ALA A 55 -0.51 17.98 7.83
CA ALA A 55 0.12 17.15 8.84
C ALA A 55 0.84 15.96 8.19
N SER A 56 2.04 15.64 8.66
CA SER A 56 2.81 14.50 8.16
C SER A 56 3.54 13.76 9.25
N THR A 57 3.80 12.48 9.02
CA THR A 57 4.65 11.65 9.86
C THR A 57 5.70 10.95 9.00
N LYS A 58 6.90 10.80 9.57
CA LYS A 58 8.05 10.18 8.91
C LYS A 58 8.36 8.85 9.55
N PHE A 59 8.53 7.83 8.71
CA PHE A 59 8.95 6.49 9.11
C PHE A 59 10.47 6.34 8.96
N GLY A 60 11.06 5.42 9.71
CA GLY A 60 12.47 5.02 9.53
C GLY A 60 12.70 4.27 8.21
N SER A 61 11.64 3.60 7.74
CA SER A 61 11.61 2.71 6.58
C SER A 61 10.85 3.29 5.38
N GLU A 62 10.99 2.67 4.22
CA GLU A 62 10.25 3.08 3.01
C GLU A 62 8.80 2.62 3.09
N ILE A 63 7.87 3.52 2.76
CA ILE A 63 6.45 3.18 2.68
C ILE A 63 6.20 2.53 1.32
N VAL A 64 5.96 1.22 1.35
CA VAL A 64 5.56 0.44 0.18
C VAL A 64 4.10 0.73 -0.16
N SER A 65 3.26 0.84 0.86
CA SER A 65 1.83 1.04 0.69
C SER A 65 1.21 1.73 1.90
N ALA A 66 0.19 2.56 1.68
CA ALA A 66 -0.63 3.12 2.73
C ALA A 66 -2.09 3.17 2.28
N HIS A 67 -3.00 2.73 3.16
CA HIS A 67 -4.43 2.75 2.95
C HIS A 67 -5.13 3.31 4.17
N ILE A 68 -6.26 3.98 3.97
CA ILE A 68 -7.13 4.41 5.06
C ILE A 68 -7.85 3.18 5.61
N GLU A 69 -7.71 2.98 6.92
CA GLU A 69 -8.44 1.96 7.69
C GLU A 69 -9.76 2.52 8.21
N ALA A 70 -9.75 3.76 8.71
CA ALA A 70 -10.92 4.44 9.24
C ALA A 70 -10.80 5.96 9.07
N VAL A 71 -11.90 6.64 8.76
CA VAL A 71 -11.98 8.11 8.72
C VAL A 71 -12.83 8.57 9.90
N TYR A 72 -12.34 9.57 10.63
CA TYR A 72 -13.01 10.16 11.80
C TYR A 72 -13.55 11.56 11.50
N SER A 73 -13.01 12.26 10.50
CA SER A 73 -13.55 13.53 10.05
C SER A 73 -14.90 13.34 9.36
N GLY A 74 -15.81 14.31 9.53
CA GLY A 74 -17.19 14.27 9.00
C GLY A 74 -17.32 14.40 7.47
N TYR A 75 -16.34 13.90 6.71
CA TYR A 75 -16.38 13.91 5.25
C TYR A 75 -17.60 13.15 4.73
N ARG A 76 -18.39 13.81 3.88
CA ARG A 76 -19.49 13.16 3.15
C ARG A 76 -19.02 12.30 1.97
N ILE A 77 -17.78 12.51 1.53
CA ILE A 77 -17.16 11.81 0.41
C ILE A 77 -15.85 11.15 0.87
N PRO A 78 -15.49 9.98 0.35
CA PRO A 78 -14.24 9.33 0.72
C PRO A 78 -13.04 10.24 0.40
N PRO A 79 -12.06 10.37 1.32
CA PRO A 79 -10.89 11.21 1.11
C PRO A 79 -10.07 10.75 -0.09
N LYS A 80 -9.68 11.69 -0.95
CA LYS A 80 -9.01 11.38 -2.21
C LYS A 80 -7.48 11.33 -2.02
N LYS A 81 -6.87 10.21 -2.40
CA LYS A 81 -5.40 10.08 -2.45
C LYS A 81 -4.81 11.09 -3.45
N GLY A 82 -3.74 11.78 -3.06
CA GLY A 82 -3.11 12.86 -3.79
C GLY A 82 -3.75 14.24 -3.59
N HIS A 83 -4.87 14.33 -2.85
CA HIS A 83 -5.49 15.61 -2.49
C HIS A 83 -5.58 15.77 -0.96
N ASN A 84 -6.34 14.91 -0.30
CA ASN A 84 -6.52 14.97 1.16
C ASN A 84 -5.45 14.17 1.92
N TRP A 85 -4.81 13.20 1.25
CA TRP A 85 -3.77 12.38 1.85
C TRP A 85 -2.86 11.76 0.81
N GLY A 86 -1.69 11.32 1.23
CA GLY A 86 -0.78 10.56 0.38
C GLY A 86 0.46 10.12 1.11
N HIS A 87 1.31 9.36 0.42
CA HIS A 87 2.64 9.02 0.91
C HIS A 87 3.67 9.24 -0.19
N SER A 88 4.89 9.60 0.21
CA SER A 88 6.05 9.71 -0.68
C SER A 88 7.30 9.31 0.07
N GLY A 89 8.02 8.31 -0.47
CA GLY A 89 9.19 7.70 0.16
C GLY A 89 8.88 7.21 1.57
N LYS A 90 9.39 7.94 2.58
CA LYS A 90 9.23 7.60 4.00
C LYS A 90 8.22 8.47 4.75
N ARG A 91 7.44 9.29 4.04
CA ARG A 91 6.47 10.22 4.66
C ARG A 91 5.06 9.90 4.25
N LEU A 92 4.16 9.85 5.23
CA LEU A 92 2.71 9.84 5.06
C LEU A 92 2.19 11.21 5.48
N TRP A 93 1.22 11.75 4.75
CA TRP A 93 0.66 13.06 5.02
C TRP A 93 -0.86 13.08 4.83
N VAL A 94 -1.51 14.02 5.52
CA VAL A 94 -2.92 14.38 5.42
C VAL A 94 -3.07 15.90 5.38
N ASP A 95 -4.17 16.36 4.78
CA ASP A 95 -4.47 17.76 4.58
C ASP A 95 -6.00 18.00 4.57
N ASP A 96 -6.42 19.27 4.50
CA ASP A 96 -7.82 19.71 4.35
C ASP A 96 -8.77 19.28 5.50
N GLY A 97 -8.21 19.03 6.70
CA GLY A 97 -9.01 18.65 7.86
C GLY A 97 -9.30 17.15 7.94
N LEU A 98 -8.59 16.33 7.15
CA LEU A 98 -8.68 14.88 7.23
C LEU A 98 -8.14 14.36 8.56
N GLN A 99 -8.96 13.58 9.26
CA GLN A 99 -8.57 12.80 10.43
C GLN A 99 -8.86 11.33 10.14
N ALA A 100 -7.82 10.50 10.10
CA ALA A 100 -7.95 9.10 9.71
C ALA A 100 -6.88 8.20 10.34
N THR A 101 -7.22 6.91 10.44
CA THR A 101 -6.25 5.83 10.73
C THR A 101 -5.78 5.24 9.42
N PHE A 102 -4.47 5.03 9.30
CA PHE A 102 -3.84 4.45 8.13
C PHE A 102 -3.17 3.13 8.48
N ARG A 103 -3.39 2.13 7.62
CA ARG A 103 -2.60 0.90 7.57
C ARG A 103 -1.44 1.09 6.61
N VAL A 104 -0.23 1.13 7.15
CA VAL A 104 1.01 1.41 6.41
C VAL A 104 1.87 0.16 6.36
N VAL A 105 2.33 -0.19 5.16
CA VAL A 105 3.27 -1.28 4.91
C VAL A 105 4.65 -0.68 4.66
N LEU A 106 5.61 -1.11 5.44
CA LEU A 106 7.00 -0.64 5.43
C LEU A 106 7.93 -1.73 4.92
N ARG A 107 9.02 -1.32 4.28
CA ARG A 107 10.14 -2.18 3.85
C ARG A 107 11.44 -1.83 4.59
#